data_AF-A0A2S7CVQ0-F1
#
_entry.id   AF-A0A2S7CVQ0-F1
#
_cell.length_a   1.000
_cell.length_b   1.000
_cell.length_c   1.000
_cell.angle_alpha   90.00
_cell.angle_beta   90.00
_cell.angle_gamma   90.00
#
_symmetry.space_group_name_H-M   'P 1'
#
loop_
_entity.id
_entity.type
_entity.pdbx_description
1 polymer ?
#
loop_
_entity_poly.entity_id
_entity_poly.type
_entity_poly.pdbx_seq_one_letter_code
_entity_poly.pdbx_strand_id
1 'polypeptide(L)'
;MHAQASALVGRLDASMGRASDAHSERMSASLAHLAKEHGLERIDHVMLSNQTPRAAAGATVFVVQGEPSNPAHLRASMPTHVAVNTPVEQSLARLQELDARTLAQAQSQALERSVAQEEAVKPRSIG
;
A
#
# COMPACT_ATOMS: atom_id res chain seq x y z
N MET A 1 7.07 -1.29 -2.43
CA MET A 1 5.99 -1.74 -1.54
C MET A 1 5.97 -3.26 -1.32
N HIS A 2 6.03 -4.08 -2.38
CA HIS A 2 5.99 -5.55 -2.27
C HIS A 2 7.00 -6.14 -1.26
N ALA A 3 8.28 -5.77 -1.34
CA ALA A 3 9.29 -6.26 -0.40
C ALA A 3 8.99 -5.95 1.09
N GLN A 4 8.38 -4.79 1.38
CA GLN A 4 7.95 -4.45 2.75
C GLN A 4 6.82 -5.38 3.19
N ALA A 5 5.83 -5.61 2.32
CA ALA A 5 4.75 -6.56 2.59
C ALA A 5 5.29 -7.96 2.85
N SER A 6 6.22 -8.46 2.02
CA SER A 6 6.83 -9.79 2.19
C SER A 6 7.56 -9.94 3.53
N ALA A 7 8.33 -8.92 3.94
CA ALA A 7 9.02 -8.94 5.23
C ALA A 7 8.03 -8.95 6.41
N LEU A 8 6.97 -8.14 6.35
CA LEU A 8 5.97 -8.06 7.41
C LEU A 8 5.09 -9.30 7.49
N VAL A 9 4.70 -9.87 6.36
CA VAL A 9 3.98 -11.15 6.30
C VAL A 9 4.86 -12.28 6.81
N GLY A 10 6.16 -12.31 6.47
CA GLY A 10 7.09 -13.29 7.03
C GLY A 10 7.23 -13.19 8.55
N ARG A 11 7.21 -11.98 9.11
CA ARG A 11 7.17 -11.78 10.57
C ARG A 11 5.85 -12.23 11.18
N LEU A 12 4.73 -11.99 10.51
CA LEU A 12 3.40 -12.46 10.92
C LEU A 12 3.37 -14.00 10.92
N ASP A 13 3.90 -14.64 9.89
CA ASP A 13 4.03 -16.10 9.78
C ASP A 13 4.84 -16.67 10.94
N ALA A 14 6.02 -16.11 11.20
CA ALA A 14 6.88 -16.53 12.29
C ALA A 14 6.19 -16.38 13.66
N SER A 15 5.39 -15.32 13.86
CA SER A 15 4.62 -15.12 15.09
C SER A 15 3.53 -16.19 15.30
N MET A 16 3.07 -16.82 14.22
CA MET A 16 2.12 -17.93 14.24
C MET A 16 2.82 -19.31 14.23
N GLY A 17 4.16 -19.34 14.30
CA GLY A 17 4.93 -20.59 14.27
C GLY A 17 4.95 -21.27 12.90
N ARG A 18 4.69 -20.53 11.81
CA ARG A 18 4.73 -21.06 10.44
C ARG A 18 5.84 -20.42 9.62
N ALA A 19 6.36 -21.15 8.64
CA ALA A 19 7.26 -20.59 7.63
C ALA A 19 6.45 -19.91 6.53
N SER A 20 7.06 -18.93 5.85
CA SER A 20 6.47 -18.33 4.67
C SER A 20 6.35 -19.34 3.54
N ASP A 21 5.18 -19.36 2.91
CA ASP A 21 4.81 -20.28 1.84
C ASP A 21 4.20 -19.52 0.64
N ALA A 22 3.65 -20.26 -0.33
CA ALA A 22 3.01 -19.67 -1.50
C ALA A 22 1.77 -18.81 -1.14
N HIS A 23 1.09 -19.09 -0.02
CA HIS A 23 0.00 -18.24 0.45
C HIS A 23 0.53 -16.94 1.05
N SER A 24 1.67 -16.98 1.75
CA SER A 24 2.36 -15.78 2.23
C SER A 24 2.81 -14.89 1.08
N GLU A 25 3.30 -15.45 -0.02
CA GLU A 25 3.70 -14.69 -1.20
C GLU A 25 2.49 -13.99 -1.86
N ARG A 26 1.40 -14.73 -2.11
CA ARG A 26 0.14 -14.17 -2.63
C ARG A 26 -0.43 -13.08 -1.73
N MET A 27 -0.40 -13.32 -0.41
CA MET A 27 -0.82 -12.33 0.57
C MET A 27 0.05 -11.07 0.45
N SER A 28 1.37 -11.21 0.42
CA SER A 28 2.30 -10.08 0.32
C SER A 28 2.04 -9.22 -0.93
N ALA A 29 1.83 -9.85 -2.08
CA ALA A 29 1.49 -9.16 -3.32
C ALA A 29 0.14 -8.43 -3.22
N SER A 30 -0.88 -9.11 -2.69
CA SER A 30 -2.22 -8.55 -2.49
C SER A 30 -2.21 -7.35 -1.55
N LEU A 31 -1.46 -7.43 -0.45
CA LEU A 31 -1.34 -6.36 0.54
C LEU A 31 -0.58 -5.15 0.00
N ALA A 32 0.46 -5.38 -0.81
CA ALA A 32 1.18 -4.30 -1.47
C ALA A 32 0.28 -3.53 -2.46
N HIS A 33 -0.50 -4.25 -3.26
CA HIS A 33 -1.52 -3.65 -4.13
C HIS A 33 -2.54 -2.84 -3.32
N LEU A 34 -3.16 -3.45 -2.30
CA LEU A 34 -4.18 -2.82 -1.47
C LEU A 34 -3.69 -1.54 -0.80
N ALA A 35 -2.48 -1.57 -0.26
CA ALA A 35 -1.91 -0.39 0.39
C ALA A 35 -1.78 0.77 -0.61
N LYS A 36 -1.27 0.50 -1.83
CA LYS A 36 -1.18 1.53 -2.88
C LYS A 36 -2.56 2.02 -3.35
N GLU A 37 -3.51 1.10 -3.54
CA GLU A 37 -4.89 1.40 -3.95
C GLU A 37 -5.59 2.34 -2.95
N HIS A 38 -5.30 2.17 -1.66
CA HIS A 38 -5.82 3.02 -0.59
C HIS A 38 -4.95 4.26 -0.29
N GLY A 39 -3.96 4.55 -1.13
CA GLY A 39 -3.12 5.76 -0.99
C GLY A 39 -2.10 5.71 0.14
N LEU A 40 -1.78 4.51 0.66
CA LEU A 40 -0.64 4.36 1.57
C LEU A 40 0.66 4.47 0.76
N GLU A 41 1.64 5.14 1.36
CA GLU A 41 2.98 5.30 0.79
C GLU A 41 3.93 4.18 1.23
N ARG A 42 3.68 3.59 2.40
CA ARG A 42 4.44 2.49 2.97
C ARG A 42 3.56 1.57 3.81
N ILE A 43 4.10 0.42 4.19
CA ILE A 43 3.45 -0.51 5.11
C ILE A 43 4.34 -0.62 6.33
N ASP A 44 3.82 -0.21 7.49
CA ASP A 44 4.55 -0.27 8.76
C ASP A 44 4.12 -1.52 9.55
N HIS A 45 2.85 -1.92 9.46
CA HIS A 45 2.33 -3.11 10.15
C HIS A 45 1.36 -3.92 9.28
N VAL A 46 1.39 -5.24 9.45
CA VAL A 46 0.39 -6.18 8.94
C VAL A 46 -0.23 -6.91 10.13
N MET A 47 -1.55 -6.91 10.21
CA MET A 47 -2.29 -7.47 11.35
C MET A 47 -3.47 -8.33 10.89
N LEU A 48 -3.83 -9.33 11.68
CA LEU A 48 -5.03 -10.15 11.48
C LEU A 48 -6.16 -9.67 12.39
N SER A 49 -7.40 -9.84 11.95
CA SER A 49 -8.57 -9.53 12.75
C SER A 49 -8.65 -10.43 13.99
N ASN A 50 -9.06 -9.86 15.12
CA ASN A 50 -9.46 -10.64 16.28
C ASN A 50 -10.77 -11.38 16.01
N GLN A 51 -11.04 -12.43 16.79
CA GLN A 51 -12.33 -13.11 16.78
C GLN A 51 -13.43 -12.16 17.26
N THR A 52 -14.57 -12.19 16.57
CA THR A 52 -15.79 -11.47 16.95
C THR A 52 -16.97 -12.44 16.91
N PRO A 53 -18.15 -12.10 17.47
CA PRO A 53 -19.35 -12.93 17.32
C PRO A 53 -19.78 -13.18 15.87
N ARG A 54 -19.29 -12.36 14.92
CA ARG A 54 -19.66 -12.40 13.49
C ARG A 54 -18.56 -12.94 12.58
N ALA A 55 -17.32 -13.09 13.06
CA ALA A 55 -16.18 -13.47 12.24
C ALA A 55 -15.11 -14.18 13.07
N ALA A 56 -14.49 -15.21 12.47
CA ALA A 56 -13.36 -15.91 13.05
C ALA A 56 -12.12 -15.01 13.18
N ALA A 57 -11.21 -15.36 14.09
CA ALA A 57 -9.88 -14.77 14.11
C ALA A 57 -9.19 -14.97 12.76
N GLY A 58 -8.50 -13.94 12.27
CA GLY A 58 -7.82 -13.96 10.98
C GLY A 58 -8.72 -13.94 9.75
N ALA A 59 -10.03 -13.68 9.87
CA ALA A 59 -10.93 -13.54 8.72
C ALA A 59 -10.57 -12.32 7.83
N THR A 60 -9.98 -11.28 8.40
CA THR A 60 -9.56 -10.06 7.70
C THR A 60 -8.11 -9.75 8.02
N VAL A 61 -7.37 -9.28 7.01
CA VAL A 61 -6.01 -8.77 7.15
C VAL A 61 -5.99 -7.27 6.94
N PHE A 62 -5.21 -6.58 7.76
CA PHE A 62 -5.06 -5.13 7.77
C PHE A 62 -3.63 -4.74 7.46
N VAL A 63 -3.46 -3.73 6.62
CA VAL A 63 -2.21 -2.99 6.44
C VAL A 63 -2.35 -1.64 7.12
N VAL A 64 -1.32 -1.24 7.86
CA VAL A 64 -1.30 0.04 8.60
C VAL A 64 -0.03 0.79 8.25
N GLN A 65 -0.18 2.08 7.99
CA GLN A 65 0.90 3.06 7.90
C GLN A 65 0.85 3.96 9.14
N GLY A 66 1.99 4.10 9.79
CA GLY A 66 2.15 4.75 11.08
C GLY A 66 1.92 3.80 12.26
N GLU A 67 2.06 4.37 13.45
CA GLU A 67 1.86 3.67 14.71
C GLU A 67 0.37 3.36 14.94
N PRO A 68 -0.04 2.11 15.19
CA PRO A 68 -1.45 1.75 15.38
C PRO A 68 -2.15 2.50 16.52
N SER A 69 -1.40 2.92 17.55
CA SER A 69 -1.91 3.74 18.65
C SER A 69 -2.09 5.23 18.29
N ASN A 70 -1.56 5.68 17.16
CA ASN A 70 -1.75 7.04 16.66
C ASN A 70 -3.11 7.14 15.92
N PRO A 71 -4.02 8.05 16.32
CA PRO A 71 -5.33 8.21 15.68
C PRO A 71 -5.24 8.68 14.21
N ALA A 72 -4.11 9.27 13.80
CA ALA A 72 -3.88 9.69 12.42
C ALA A 72 -3.26 8.59 11.54
N HIS A 73 -3.23 7.32 11.99
CA HIS A 73 -2.75 6.23 11.15
C HIS A 73 -3.62 6.08 9.90
N LEU A 74 -3.01 5.62 8.81
CA LEU A 74 -3.74 5.17 7.63
C LEU A 74 -3.82 3.65 7.66
N ARG A 75 -4.98 3.10 7.29
CA ARG A 75 -5.16 1.65 7.21
C ARG A 75 -6.00 1.26 6.01
N ALA A 76 -5.71 0.09 5.48
CA ALA A 76 -6.55 -0.61 4.54
C ALA A 76 -6.75 -2.06 4.98
N SER A 77 -7.82 -2.69 4.50
CA SER A 77 -8.17 -4.05 4.89
C SER A 77 -8.75 -4.85 3.75
N MET A 78 -8.52 -6.17 3.75
CA MET A 78 -9.20 -7.09 2.85
C MET A 78 -9.48 -8.43 3.53
N PRO A 79 -10.43 -9.24 3.03
CA PRO A 79 -10.62 -10.58 3.52
C PRO A 79 -9.37 -11.44 3.30
N THR A 80 -8.95 -12.21 4.30
CA THR A 80 -7.73 -13.04 4.23
C THR A 80 -7.82 -14.07 3.10
N HIS A 81 -9.00 -14.64 2.87
CA HIS A 81 -9.22 -15.58 1.77
C HIS A 81 -8.99 -14.95 0.39
N VAL A 82 -9.25 -13.65 0.21
CA VAL A 82 -8.94 -12.94 -1.04
C VAL A 82 -7.43 -12.75 -1.16
N ALA A 83 -6.79 -12.33 -0.06
CA ALA A 83 -5.34 -12.09 -0.03
C ALA A 83 -4.52 -13.33 -0.39
N VAL A 84 -4.92 -14.52 0.08
CA VAL A 84 -4.15 -15.76 -0.14
C VAL A 84 -4.50 -16.51 -1.42
N ASN A 85 -5.61 -16.16 -2.08
CA ASN A 85 -6.07 -16.81 -3.31
C ASN A 85 -5.86 -15.96 -4.56
N THR A 86 -5.64 -14.65 -4.43
CA THR A 86 -5.32 -13.80 -5.57
C THR A 86 -3.93 -14.17 -6.12
N PRO A 87 -3.78 -14.47 -7.42
CA PRO A 87 -2.48 -14.73 -8.02
C PRO A 87 -1.49 -13.56 -7.80
N VAL A 88 -0.22 -13.90 -7.62
CA VAL A 88 0.85 -12.93 -7.37
C VAL A 88 0.95 -11.97 -8.55
N GLU A 89 0.96 -12.51 -9.76
CA GLU A 89 1.10 -11.80 -11.02
C GLU A 89 -0.02 -10.78 -11.19
N GLN A 90 -1.26 -11.15 -10.84
CA GLN A 90 -2.42 -10.27 -10.92
C GLN A 90 -2.28 -9.08 -9.96
N SER A 91 -1.83 -9.32 -8.74
CA SER A 91 -1.66 -8.27 -7.74
C SER A 91 -0.50 -7.33 -8.10
N LEU A 92 0.61 -7.89 -8.58
CA LEU A 92 1.79 -7.11 -9.00
C LEU A 92 1.51 -6.27 -10.24
N ALA A 93 0.78 -6.82 -11.23
CA ALA A 93 0.40 -6.06 -12.42
C ALA A 93 -0.41 -4.81 -12.06
N ARG A 94 -1.43 -4.96 -11.19
CA ARG A 94 -2.22 -3.81 -10.73
C ARG A 94 -1.40 -2.81 -9.91
N LEU A 95 -0.50 -3.31 -9.05
CA LEU A 95 0.40 -2.43 -8.28
C LEU A 95 1.28 -1.58 -9.22
N GLN A 96 1.85 -2.21 -10.26
CA GLN A 96 2.67 -1.51 -11.26
C GLN A 96 1.87 -0.46 -12.02
N GLU A 97 0.62 -0.76 -12.39
CA GLU A 97 -0.26 0.23 -13.03
C GLU A 97 -0.51 1.46 -12.13
N LEU A 98 -0.76 1.24 -10.84
CA LEU A 98 -0.97 2.33 -9.88
C LEU A 98 0.31 3.17 -9.67
N ASP A 99 1.47 2.52 -9.59
CA ASP A 99 2.76 3.21 -9.48
C ASP A 99 3.05 4.04 -10.74
N ALA A 100 2.81 3.49 -11.94
CA ALA A 100 2.98 4.22 -13.20
C ALA A 100 2.07 5.45 -13.29
N ARG A 101 0.80 5.31 -12.88
CA ARG A 101 -0.15 6.45 -12.83
C ARG A 101 0.31 7.54 -11.86
N THR A 102 0.77 7.14 -10.68
CA THR A 102 1.28 8.08 -9.66
C THR A 102 2.50 8.85 -10.20
N LEU A 103 3.43 8.15 -10.86
CA LEU A 103 4.63 8.76 -11.42
C LEU A 103 4.31 9.72 -12.58
N ALA A 104 3.34 9.39 -13.43
CA ALA A 104 2.90 10.26 -14.51
C ALA A 104 2.28 11.56 -13.98
N GLN A 105 1.42 11.47 -12.96
CA GLN A 105 0.80 12.63 -12.31
C GLN A 105 1.83 13.53 -11.60
N ALA A 106 2.84 12.94 -10.97
CA ALA A 106 3.90 13.72 -10.33
C ALA A 106 4.73 14.53 -11.35
N GLN A 107 5.00 13.94 -12.51
CA GLN A 107 5.72 14.64 -13.60
C GLN A 107 4.90 15.78 -14.20
N SER A 108 3.60 15.58 -14.44
CA SER A 108 2.76 16.66 -14.97
C SER A 108 2.67 17.84 -14.01
N GLN A 109 2.50 17.58 -12.71
CA GLN A 109 2.49 18.64 -11.69
C GLN A 109 3.82 19.38 -11.57
N ALA A 110 4.95 18.68 -11.74
CA ALA A 110 6.27 19.32 -11.73
C ALA A 110 6.44 20.29 -12.90
N LEU A 111 6.00 19.91 -14.10
CA LEU A 111 6.06 20.76 -15.28
C LEU A 111 5.14 21.99 -15.17
N GLU A 112 3.92 21.81 -14.67
CA GLU A 112 2.99 22.93 -14.41
C GLU A 112 3.59 23.94 -13.43
N ARG A 113 4.23 23.46 -12.35
CA ARG A 113 4.90 24.33 -11.37
C ARG A 113 6.08 25.09 -11.96
N SER A 114 6.87 24.47 -12.83
CA SER A 114 7.99 25.16 -13.48
C SER A 114 7.50 26.25 -14.44
N VAL A 115 6.45 25.97 -15.23
CA VAL A 115 5.87 26.96 -16.15
C VAL A 115 5.27 28.14 -15.38
N ALA A 116 4.54 27.88 -14.29
CA ALA A 116 3.96 28.92 -13.46
C ALA A 116 5.02 29.81 -12.76
N GLN A 117 6.17 29.24 -12.36
CA GLN A 117 7.27 30.02 -11.79
C GLN A 117 7.96 30.89 -12.85
N GLU A 118 8.10 30.41 -14.08
CA GLU A 118 8.72 31.15 -15.17
C GLU A 118 7.87 32.35 -15.63
N GLU A 119 6.53 32.20 -15.65
CA GLU A 119 5.62 33.32 -15.92
C GLU A 119 5.62 34.38 -14.81
N ALA A 120 5.76 33.98 -13.54
CA ALA A 120 5.78 34.91 -12.40
C ALA A 120 7.04 35.77 -12.32
N VAL A 121 8.16 35.33 -12.92
CA VAL A 121 9.47 36.02 -12.86
C VAL A 121 9.63 37.07 -13.98
N LYS A 122 8.76 37.13 -14.99
CA LYS A 122 8.85 38.14 -16.05
C LYS A 122 8.56 39.54 -15.47
N PRO A 123 9.56 40.46 -15.37
CA PRO A 123 9.30 41.79 -14.85
C PRO A 123 8.37 42.51 -15.83
N ARG A 124 7.26 43.06 -15.31
CA ARG A 124 6.42 44.00 -16.03
C ARG A 124 7.28 45.22 -16.38
N SER A 125 7.82 45.24 -17.60
CA SER A 125 8.50 46.41 -18.13
C SER A 125 7.46 47.50 -18.31
N ILE A 126 7.39 48.41 -17.34
CA ILE A 126 6.61 49.65 -17.41
C ILE A 126 7.42 50.58 -18.31
N GLY A 127 6.81 50.98 -19.43
CA GLY A 127 7.37 51.93 -20.39
C GLY A 127 7.23 53.38 -19.95
#